data_AF-A0A923LYM2-F1
#
_entry.id   AF-A0A923LYM2-F1
#
_cell.length_a   1.000
_cell.length_b   1.000
_cell.length_c   1.000
_cell.angle_alpha   90.00
_cell.angle_beta   90.00
_cell.angle_gamma   90.00
#
_symmetry.space_group_name_H-M   'P 1'
#
loop_
_entity.id
_entity.type
_entity.pdbx_description
1 polymer ?
#
loop_
_entity_poly.entity_id
_entity_poly.type
_entity_poly.pdbx_seq_one_letter_code
_entity_poly.pdbx_strand_id
1 'polypeptide(L)'
;MKVGLIDVDGHNWPNLALMKISAYHKSIGDHVEWWDGFVQYDRVYMSRVFDDTYSEDKPEPCNAAEIIKGGTGYGLDNRLPDEIEHIMPDYGLYHWMPQDIAYGFLTRGCPRGCHFCIVAEKEGRGSRKVADLSEFWSGQKKIKLLDPNLLSCPDHMELLEQLVQSGAWVDFTQGLDARILTEQNIQKINHVKLAEIHFAWDYMKESDAVLRGLHLYAKLANRRPHGKFGTVYCLTNYDTTMQE
;
A
#
# COMPACT_ATOMS: atom_id res chain seq x y z
N MET A 1 -24.25 -13.60 -10.18
CA MET A 1 -23.67 -14.48 -9.14
C MET A 1 -23.89 -13.85 -7.77
N LYS A 2 -23.95 -14.67 -6.73
CA LYS A 2 -23.89 -14.26 -5.32
C LYS A 2 -22.48 -14.50 -4.79
N VAL A 3 -21.78 -13.42 -4.46
CA VAL A 3 -20.36 -13.39 -4.11
C VAL A 3 -20.21 -13.02 -2.63
N GLY A 4 -19.51 -13.89 -1.90
CA GLY A 4 -19.14 -13.64 -0.50
C GLY A 4 -17.71 -13.14 -0.38
N LEU A 5 -17.47 -12.22 0.54
CA LEU A 5 -16.13 -11.71 0.85
C LEU A 5 -15.76 -12.07 2.29
N ILE A 6 -14.51 -12.49 2.50
CA ILE A 6 -13.92 -12.75 3.81
C ILE A 6 -12.61 -11.97 3.90
N ASP A 7 -12.60 -10.97 4.76
CA ASP A 7 -11.38 -10.33 5.27
C ASP A 7 -10.85 -11.17 6.43
N VAL A 8 -9.74 -11.88 6.22
CA VAL A 8 -9.20 -12.82 7.20
C VAL A 8 -8.57 -12.07 8.36
N ASP A 9 -7.75 -11.06 8.05
CA ASP A 9 -7.00 -10.29 9.06
C ASP A 9 -7.76 -9.06 9.57
N GLY A 10 -9.03 -8.85 9.21
CA GLY A 10 -9.74 -7.58 9.40
C GLY A 10 -9.61 -6.92 10.79
N HIS A 11 -8.68 -5.96 10.92
CA HIS A 11 -8.42 -5.16 12.12
C HIS A 11 -8.22 -3.67 11.76
N ASN A 12 -9.27 -2.86 11.79
CA ASN A 12 -9.24 -1.39 11.60
C ASN A 12 -8.52 -0.88 10.32
N TRP A 13 -8.31 -1.75 9.33
CA TRP A 13 -7.69 -1.42 8.04
C TRP A 13 -8.45 -2.09 6.90
N PRO A 14 -8.80 -1.35 5.82
CA PRO A 14 -9.55 -1.93 4.71
C PRO A 14 -8.64 -2.81 3.83
N ASN A 15 -9.19 -3.90 3.32
CA ASN A 15 -8.51 -4.74 2.35
C ASN A 15 -8.77 -4.22 0.92
N LEU A 16 -7.76 -3.59 0.31
CA LEU A 16 -7.88 -2.99 -1.02
C LEU A 16 -8.22 -4.02 -2.11
N ALA A 17 -7.73 -5.26 -2.00
CA ALA A 17 -8.04 -6.30 -2.98
C ALA A 17 -9.52 -6.67 -2.92
N LEU A 18 -10.10 -6.80 -1.72
CA LEU A 18 -11.55 -7.06 -1.56
C LEU A 18 -12.39 -5.88 -2.05
N MET A 19 -11.94 -4.63 -1.86
CA MET A 19 -12.62 -3.45 -2.41
C MET A 19 -12.67 -3.48 -3.95
N LYS A 20 -11.56 -3.87 -4.61
CA LYS A 20 -11.50 -4.01 -6.06
C LYS A 20 -12.34 -5.19 -6.57
N ILE A 21 -12.29 -6.34 -5.90
CA ILE A 21 -13.15 -7.51 -6.20
C ILE A 21 -14.63 -7.12 -6.09
N SER A 22 -15.02 -6.41 -5.02
CA SER A 22 -16.39 -5.93 -4.84
C SER A 22 -16.82 -5.01 -5.99
N ALA A 23 -15.99 -4.03 -6.34
CA ALA A 23 -16.28 -3.11 -7.45
C ALA A 23 -16.48 -3.85 -8.78
N TYR A 24 -15.59 -4.80 -9.10
CA TYR A 24 -15.69 -5.58 -10.33
C TYR A 24 -16.99 -6.38 -10.40
N HIS A 25 -17.29 -7.19 -9.38
CA HIS A 25 -18.50 -8.00 -9.37
C HIS A 25 -19.77 -7.15 -9.44
N LYS A 26 -19.84 -6.05 -8.69
CA LYS A 26 -20.97 -5.11 -8.77
C LYS A 26 -21.11 -4.50 -10.17
N SER A 27 -20.01 -4.20 -10.87
CA SER A 27 -20.03 -3.61 -12.21
C SER A 27 -20.63 -4.53 -13.28
N ILE A 28 -20.56 -5.85 -13.08
CA ILE A 28 -21.13 -6.85 -13.98
C ILE A 28 -22.50 -7.38 -13.52
N GLY A 29 -23.09 -6.76 -12.49
CA GLY A 29 -24.42 -7.09 -11.98
C GLY A 29 -24.47 -8.24 -10.97
N ASP A 30 -23.32 -8.67 -10.43
CA ASP A 30 -23.29 -9.64 -9.34
C ASP A 30 -23.67 -9.00 -8.00
N HIS A 31 -24.25 -9.81 -7.12
CA HIS A 31 -24.55 -9.43 -5.75
C HIS A 31 -23.36 -9.74 -4.86
N VAL A 32 -22.82 -8.73 -4.18
CA VAL A 32 -21.63 -8.85 -3.32
C VAL A 32 -21.99 -8.50 -1.88
N GLU A 33 -21.65 -9.39 -0.95
CA GLU A 33 -21.83 -9.16 0.48
C GLU A 33 -20.69 -9.79 1.30
N TRP A 34 -20.57 -9.36 2.56
CA TRP A 34 -19.71 -10.04 3.52
C TRP A 34 -20.28 -11.44 3.78
N TRP A 35 -19.42 -12.44 3.75
CA TRP A 35 -19.84 -13.81 4.01
C TRP A 35 -20.40 -13.93 5.43
N ASP A 36 -21.61 -14.49 5.55
CA ASP A 36 -22.38 -14.59 6.78
C ASP A 36 -22.53 -16.03 7.30
N GLY A 37 -22.18 -17.04 6.48
CA GLY A 37 -22.31 -18.46 6.80
C GLY A 37 -23.73 -19.05 6.72
N PHE A 38 -24.75 -18.27 6.38
CA PHE A 38 -26.15 -18.72 6.43
C PHE A 38 -26.76 -19.02 5.06
N VAL A 39 -26.21 -18.45 3.99
CA VAL A 39 -26.76 -18.53 2.62
C VAL A 39 -25.80 -19.25 1.68
N GLN A 40 -26.28 -19.78 0.55
CA GLN A 40 -25.41 -20.37 -0.47
C GLN A 40 -24.78 -19.27 -1.33
N TYR A 41 -23.49 -19.41 -1.64
CA TYR A 41 -22.73 -18.50 -2.49
C TYR A 41 -22.25 -19.23 -3.75
N ASP A 42 -22.27 -18.54 -4.89
CA ASP A 42 -21.66 -19.05 -6.12
C ASP A 42 -20.13 -19.00 -6.01
N ARG A 43 -19.59 -17.98 -5.34
CA ARG A 43 -18.15 -17.79 -5.14
C ARG A 43 -17.87 -17.06 -3.84
N VAL A 44 -16.82 -17.46 -3.13
CA VAL A 44 -16.28 -16.72 -1.98
C VAL A 44 -14.82 -16.36 -2.19
N TYR A 45 -14.48 -15.10 -1.95
CA TYR A 45 -13.10 -14.62 -1.92
C TYR A 45 -12.63 -14.49 -0.47
N MET A 46 -11.47 -15.07 -0.17
CA MET A 46 -10.78 -14.93 1.11
C MET A 46 -9.48 -14.17 0.87
N SER A 47 -9.33 -13.02 1.53
CA SER A 47 -8.09 -12.25 1.45
C SER A 47 -7.36 -12.23 2.78
N ARG A 48 -6.07 -12.58 2.72
CA ARG A 48 -5.19 -12.69 3.87
C ARG A 48 -3.81 -12.08 3.61
N VAL A 49 -3.39 -11.16 4.46
CA VAL A 49 -2.14 -10.39 4.38
C VAL A 49 -1.07 -11.01 5.26
N PHE A 50 -1.40 -11.49 6.46
CA PHE A 50 -0.39 -12.04 7.37
C PHE A 50 -0.42 -13.57 7.40
N ASP A 51 0.73 -14.19 7.61
CA ASP A 51 0.82 -15.64 7.81
C ASP A 51 0.40 -16.07 9.24
N ASP A 52 0.50 -17.36 9.53
CA ASP A 52 0.00 -17.96 10.78
C ASP A 52 0.76 -17.45 12.01
N THR A 53 1.90 -16.76 11.81
CA THR A 53 2.64 -16.12 12.90
C THR A 53 1.84 -14.96 13.52
N TYR A 54 0.96 -14.32 12.76
CA TYR A 54 0.27 -13.08 13.18
C TYR A 54 -1.26 -13.16 13.13
N SER A 55 -1.85 -13.98 12.26
CA SER A 55 -3.30 -14.08 12.13
C SER A 55 -3.70 -15.48 11.73
N GLU A 56 -4.52 -16.17 12.53
CA GLU A 56 -5.00 -17.52 12.19
C GLU A 56 -5.91 -17.48 10.94
N ASP A 57 -5.77 -18.49 10.08
CA ASP A 57 -6.66 -18.65 8.92
C ASP A 57 -8.10 -18.96 9.37
N LYS A 58 -9.06 -18.63 8.50
CA LYS A 58 -10.47 -19.00 8.70
C LYS A 58 -10.79 -20.31 7.98
N PRO A 59 -11.66 -21.17 8.54
CA PRO A 59 -12.14 -22.36 7.85
C PRO A 59 -12.78 -22.00 6.51
N GLU A 60 -12.59 -22.88 5.52
CA GLU A 60 -13.21 -22.72 4.21
C GLU A 60 -14.74 -22.81 4.30
N PRO A 61 -15.48 -21.86 3.68
CA PRO A 61 -16.93 -21.91 3.63
C PRO A 61 -17.47 -23.18 2.98
N CYS A 62 -18.26 -23.98 3.72
CA CYS A 62 -18.92 -25.16 3.17
C CYS A 62 -20.13 -24.83 2.28
N ASN A 63 -20.57 -23.57 2.27
CA ASN A 63 -21.71 -23.03 1.55
C ASN A 63 -21.31 -22.21 0.31
N ALA A 64 -20.16 -22.52 -0.30
CA ALA A 64 -19.67 -21.86 -1.51
C ALA A 64 -19.37 -22.88 -2.61
N ALA A 65 -19.82 -22.64 -3.84
CA ALA A 65 -19.52 -23.50 -4.98
C ALA A 65 -18.06 -23.36 -5.45
N GLU A 66 -17.44 -22.20 -5.23
CA GLU A 66 -16.04 -21.92 -5.54
C GLU A 66 -15.42 -21.03 -4.45
N ILE A 67 -14.16 -21.29 -4.09
CA ILE A 67 -13.41 -20.51 -3.12
C ILE A 67 -12.11 -20.03 -3.78
N ILE A 68 -11.85 -18.72 -3.71
CA ILE A 68 -10.63 -18.11 -4.21
C ILE A 68 -9.89 -17.45 -3.05
N LYS A 69 -8.65 -17.89 -2.82
CA LYS A 69 -7.77 -17.39 -1.75
C LYS A 69 -6.67 -16.51 -2.35
N GLY A 70 -6.42 -15.35 -1.74
CA GLY A 70 -5.39 -14.42 -2.21
C GLY A 70 -4.82 -13.51 -1.12
N GLY A 71 -3.68 -12.91 -1.42
CA GLY A 71 -2.89 -12.13 -0.48
C GLY A 71 -1.68 -12.90 0.04
N THR A 72 -0.75 -12.16 0.64
CA THR A 72 0.57 -12.68 1.06
C THR A 72 0.44 -13.87 2.01
N GLY A 73 -0.57 -13.88 2.89
CA GLY A 73 -0.77 -14.95 3.88
C GLY A 73 -1.13 -16.30 3.26
N TYR A 74 -1.52 -16.34 1.98
CA TYR A 74 -1.75 -17.57 1.21
C TYR A 74 -0.65 -17.89 0.20
N GLY A 75 0.38 -17.04 0.08
CA GLY A 75 1.49 -17.21 -0.85
C GLY A 75 1.83 -15.92 -1.61
N LEU A 76 2.91 -15.97 -2.38
CA LEU A 76 3.45 -14.79 -3.08
C LEU A 76 3.14 -14.75 -4.57
N ASP A 77 2.58 -15.82 -5.14
CA ASP A 77 2.29 -15.94 -6.58
C ASP A 77 0.87 -15.47 -6.95
N ASN A 78 -0.02 -15.28 -5.97
CA ASN A 78 -1.39 -14.86 -6.24
C ASN A 78 -1.47 -13.41 -6.75
N ARG A 79 -2.26 -13.19 -7.80
CA ARG A 79 -2.49 -11.86 -8.40
C ARG A 79 -3.98 -11.70 -8.67
N LEU A 80 -4.47 -10.47 -8.56
CA LEU A 80 -5.79 -10.15 -9.11
C LEU A 80 -5.74 -10.26 -10.63
N PRO A 81 -6.83 -10.70 -11.29
CA PRO A 81 -7.01 -10.49 -12.72
C PRO A 81 -6.86 -9.01 -13.08
N ASP A 82 -6.37 -8.72 -14.27
CA ASP A 82 -6.00 -7.37 -14.73
C ASP A 82 -7.18 -6.39 -14.62
N GLU A 83 -8.37 -6.83 -15.06
CA GLU A 83 -9.61 -6.08 -15.00
C GLU A 83 -10.08 -5.77 -13.55
N ILE A 84 -9.66 -6.58 -12.58
CA ILE A 84 -9.94 -6.34 -11.16
C ILE A 84 -8.83 -5.47 -10.56
N GLU A 85 -7.56 -5.67 -10.93
CA GLU A 85 -6.46 -4.84 -10.42
C GLU A 85 -6.63 -3.38 -10.85
N HIS A 86 -7.10 -3.10 -12.06
CA HIS A 86 -7.18 -1.74 -12.60
C HIS A 86 -8.54 -1.04 -12.44
N ILE A 87 -9.41 -1.57 -11.58
CA ILE A 87 -10.71 -0.95 -11.28
C ILE A 87 -10.65 -0.03 -10.06
N MET A 88 -11.46 1.04 -10.10
CA MET A 88 -11.72 1.91 -8.95
C MET A 88 -12.22 1.09 -7.76
N PRO A 89 -11.56 1.16 -6.58
CA PRO A 89 -11.99 0.41 -5.40
C PRO A 89 -13.41 0.80 -4.94
N ASP A 90 -14.17 -0.18 -4.46
CA ASP A 90 -15.44 0.06 -3.78
C ASP A 90 -15.20 0.63 -2.38
N TYR A 91 -15.07 1.95 -2.30
CA TYR A 91 -14.92 2.67 -1.02
C TYR A 91 -16.12 2.49 -0.08
N GLY A 92 -17.29 2.10 -0.62
CA GLY A 92 -18.48 1.81 0.16
C GLY A 92 -18.47 0.44 0.86
N LEU A 93 -17.52 -0.45 0.54
CA LEU A 93 -17.49 -1.82 1.07
C LEU A 93 -17.28 -1.87 2.60
N TYR A 94 -16.38 -1.03 3.11
CA TYR A 94 -16.09 -0.93 4.54
C TYR A 94 -16.78 0.30 5.13
N HIS A 95 -18.00 0.14 5.65
CA HIS A 95 -18.81 1.26 6.15
C HIS A 95 -18.20 2.02 7.34
N TRP A 96 -17.32 1.38 8.11
CA TRP A 96 -16.65 1.99 9.27
C TRP A 96 -15.45 2.87 8.87
N MET A 97 -14.96 2.77 7.62
CA MET A 97 -13.81 3.52 7.13
C MET A 97 -14.20 4.95 6.75
N PRO A 98 -13.31 5.95 6.96
CA PRO A 98 -13.48 7.28 6.41
C PRO A 98 -13.61 7.25 4.88
N GLN A 99 -14.72 7.75 4.37
CA GLN A 99 -15.05 7.72 2.93
C GLN A 99 -14.33 8.80 2.13
N ASP A 100 -13.61 9.71 2.80
CA ASP A 100 -12.85 10.81 2.18
C ASP A 100 -11.34 10.51 2.08
N ILE A 101 -10.96 9.24 2.18
CA ILE A 101 -9.58 8.75 2.02
C ILE A 101 -9.53 7.76 0.85
N ALA A 102 -8.68 8.05 -0.14
CA ALA A 102 -8.33 7.14 -1.20
C ALA A 102 -7.12 6.27 -0.79
N TYR A 103 -7.15 4.99 -1.12
CA TYR A 103 -6.05 4.03 -0.87
C TYR A 103 -5.61 3.42 -2.19
N GLY A 104 -4.30 3.36 -2.43
CA GLY A 104 -3.80 2.79 -3.68
C GLY A 104 -2.29 2.72 -3.76
N PHE A 105 -1.84 2.17 -4.88
CA PHE A 105 -0.43 2.02 -5.23
C PHE A 105 -0.24 2.70 -6.57
N LEU A 106 0.67 3.68 -6.65
CA LEU A 106 1.12 4.19 -7.94
C LEU A 106 2.23 3.29 -8.51
N THR A 107 3.00 2.66 -7.63
CA THR A 107 4.15 1.82 -7.93
C THR A 107 4.18 0.54 -7.10
N ARG A 108 4.85 -0.47 -7.65
CA ARG A 108 5.12 -1.76 -7.00
C ARG A 108 6.57 -2.15 -7.18
N GLY A 109 7.11 -2.88 -6.21
CA GLY A 109 8.49 -3.36 -6.20
C GLY A 109 9.48 -2.39 -5.54
N CYS A 110 10.65 -2.93 -5.20
CA CYS A 110 11.70 -2.17 -4.55
C CYS A 110 13.08 -2.76 -4.91
N PRO A 111 14.05 -1.95 -5.35
CA PRO A 111 15.36 -2.46 -5.79
C PRO A 111 16.25 -2.95 -4.64
N ARG A 112 15.92 -2.58 -3.38
CA ARG A 112 16.81 -2.81 -2.22
C ARG A 112 16.98 -4.27 -1.88
N GLY A 113 15.92 -5.06 -1.98
CA GLY A 113 15.94 -6.48 -1.58
C GLY A 113 16.49 -6.69 -0.17
N CYS A 114 16.03 -5.86 0.78
CA CYS A 114 16.35 -6.01 2.19
C CYS A 114 15.91 -7.40 2.66
N HIS A 115 16.75 -8.08 3.44
CA HIS A 115 16.50 -9.49 3.81
C HIS A 115 15.23 -9.67 4.65
N PHE A 116 14.86 -8.67 5.46
CA PHE A 116 13.62 -8.70 6.25
C PHE A 116 12.37 -8.34 5.45
N CYS A 117 12.51 -7.91 4.19
CA CYS A 117 11.43 -7.32 3.41
C CYS A 117 11.03 -8.24 2.24
N ILE A 118 9.78 -8.70 2.27
CA ILE A 118 9.20 -9.59 1.24
C ILE A 118 8.99 -8.93 -0.12
N VAL A 119 9.08 -7.59 -0.22
CA VAL A 119 8.69 -6.83 -1.43
C VAL A 119 9.48 -7.27 -2.66
N ALA A 120 10.78 -7.54 -2.52
CA ALA A 120 11.62 -7.94 -3.64
C ALA A 120 11.20 -9.29 -4.24
N GLU A 121 10.75 -10.23 -3.40
CA GLU A 121 10.26 -11.54 -3.81
C GLU A 121 8.84 -11.44 -4.37
N LYS A 122 7.95 -10.72 -3.67
CA LYS A 122 6.54 -10.58 -4.03
C LYS A 122 6.30 -9.70 -5.26
N GLU A 123 6.91 -8.53 -5.29
CA GLU A 123 6.60 -7.47 -6.26
C GLU A 123 7.73 -7.23 -7.28
N GLY A 124 8.94 -7.72 -6.98
CA GLY A 124 10.12 -7.67 -7.83
C GLY A 124 11.21 -6.71 -7.34
N ARG A 125 12.45 -6.97 -7.80
CA ARG A 125 13.66 -6.18 -7.50
C ARG A 125 13.79 -4.89 -8.32
N GLY A 126 12.69 -4.21 -8.57
CA GLY A 126 12.64 -2.94 -9.29
C GLY A 126 11.30 -2.27 -9.08
N SER A 127 11.31 -0.99 -8.74
CA SER A 127 10.08 -0.20 -8.62
C SER A 127 9.60 0.21 -10.01
N ARG A 128 8.35 -0.11 -10.33
CA ARG A 128 7.70 0.22 -11.60
C ARG A 128 6.34 0.86 -11.35
N LYS A 129 5.94 1.74 -12.26
CA LYS A 129 4.58 2.30 -12.29
C LYS A 129 3.58 1.16 -12.54
N VAL A 130 2.50 1.15 -11.78
CA VAL A 130 1.39 0.20 -11.94
C VAL A 130 0.03 0.85 -12.07
N ALA A 131 -0.11 2.13 -11.69
CA ALA A 131 -1.36 2.84 -11.87
C ALA A 131 -1.14 4.34 -12.00
N ASP A 132 -2.06 4.99 -12.71
CA ASP A 132 -2.30 6.42 -12.54
C ASP A 132 -3.18 6.67 -11.30
N LEU A 133 -3.05 7.85 -10.70
CA LEU A 133 -3.83 8.27 -9.53
C LEU A 133 -5.34 8.17 -9.80
N SER A 134 -5.78 8.46 -11.03
CA SER A 134 -7.20 8.37 -11.43
C SER A 134 -7.79 6.96 -11.31
N GLU A 135 -6.97 5.91 -11.23
CA GLU A 135 -7.47 4.53 -11.07
C GLU A 135 -8.05 4.28 -9.68
N PHE A 136 -7.62 5.03 -8.65
CA PHE A 136 -8.11 4.82 -7.29
C PHE A 136 -8.51 6.10 -6.55
N TRP A 137 -8.34 7.28 -7.15
CA TRP A 137 -8.76 8.55 -6.56
C TRP A 137 -9.77 9.27 -7.46
N SER A 138 -10.85 9.73 -6.84
CA SER A 138 -12.00 10.37 -7.49
C SER A 138 -12.47 11.63 -6.74
N GLY A 139 -11.55 12.32 -6.05
CA GLY A 139 -11.82 13.57 -5.35
C GLY A 139 -11.84 13.49 -3.83
N GLN A 140 -11.42 12.36 -3.26
CA GLN A 140 -11.21 12.20 -1.82
C GLN A 140 -10.24 13.26 -1.29
N LYS A 141 -10.47 13.73 -0.06
CA LYS A 141 -9.66 14.81 0.56
C LYS A 141 -8.25 14.36 0.92
N LYS A 142 -8.07 13.07 1.19
CA LYS A 142 -6.79 12.46 1.53
C LYS A 142 -6.49 11.29 0.58
N ILE A 143 -5.23 11.13 0.23
CA ILE A 143 -4.69 9.97 -0.48
C ILE A 143 -3.67 9.29 0.45
N LYS A 144 -3.79 7.98 0.63
CA LYS A 144 -2.86 7.16 1.38
C LYS A 144 -2.18 6.17 0.45
N LEU A 145 -0.90 6.42 0.17
CA LEU A 145 -0.11 5.65 -0.78
C LEU A 145 0.56 4.47 -0.10
N LEU A 146 0.34 3.30 -0.69
CA LEU A 146 0.83 2.02 -0.18
C LEU A 146 2.11 1.57 -0.89
N ASP A 147 2.65 2.40 -1.78
CA ASP A 147 3.89 2.21 -2.54
C ASP A 147 5.09 1.82 -1.66
N PRO A 148 5.75 0.68 -1.90
CA PRO A 148 6.93 0.30 -1.11
C PRO A 148 8.11 1.26 -1.28
N ASN A 149 8.28 1.82 -2.48
CA ASN A 149 9.37 2.74 -2.79
C ASN A 149 9.07 3.56 -4.07
N LEU A 150 8.22 4.58 -3.92
CA LEU A 150 7.80 5.46 -5.02
C LEU A 150 9.00 6.11 -5.73
N LEU A 151 9.98 6.65 -4.97
CA LEU A 151 11.12 7.38 -5.54
C LEU A 151 12.08 6.51 -6.36
N SER A 152 12.03 5.19 -6.20
CA SER A 152 12.85 4.28 -7.01
C SER A 152 12.24 4.00 -8.40
N CYS A 153 10.98 4.40 -8.65
CA CYS A 153 10.35 4.23 -9.94
C CYS A 153 10.88 5.26 -10.93
N PRO A 154 11.26 4.90 -12.18
CA PRO A 154 11.68 5.88 -13.18
C PRO A 154 10.66 7.01 -13.42
N ASP A 155 9.37 6.70 -13.34
CA ASP A 155 8.27 7.63 -13.60
C ASP A 155 7.83 8.45 -12.37
N HIS A 156 8.54 8.35 -11.24
CA HIS A 156 8.13 8.97 -9.97
C HIS A 156 7.87 10.48 -10.06
N MET A 157 8.59 11.22 -10.90
CA MET A 157 8.37 12.67 -11.06
C MET A 157 7.03 13.00 -11.71
N GLU A 158 6.57 12.15 -12.62
CA GLU A 158 5.25 12.26 -13.26
C GLU A 158 4.16 11.88 -12.26
N LEU A 159 4.33 10.79 -11.51
CA LEU A 159 3.43 10.38 -10.44
C LEU A 159 3.30 11.42 -9.32
N LEU A 160 4.42 12.04 -8.92
CA LEU A 160 4.42 13.15 -7.97
C LEU A 160 3.67 14.38 -8.51
N GLU A 161 3.72 14.63 -9.82
CA GLU A 161 2.95 15.71 -10.45
C GLU A 161 1.43 15.43 -10.37
N GLN A 162 0.99 14.19 -10.58
CA GLN A 162 -0.42 13.82 -10.37
C GLN A 162 -0.87 14.10 -8.93
N LEU A 163 -0.03 13.79 -7.94
CA LEU A 163 -0.31 14.08 -6.53
C LEU A 163 -0.40 15.59 -6.25
N VAL A 164 0.45 16.41 -6.88
CA VAL A 164 0.36 17.88 -6.81
C VAL A 164 -0.98 18.36 -7.39
N GLN A 165 -1.33 17.89 -8.59
CA GLN A 165 -2.54 18.29 -9.30
C GLN A 165 -3.82 17.87 -8.58
N SER A 166 -3.79 16.75 -7.84
CA SER A 166 -4.93 16.29 -7.06
C SER A 166 -5.42 17.31 -6.03
N GLY A 167 -4.50 18.13 -5.48
CA GLY A 167 -4.79 19.05 -4.39
C GLY A 167 -5.26 18.40 -3.08
N ALA A 168 -5.21 17.06 -2.99
CA ALA A 168 -5.55 16.27 -1.82
C ALA A 168 -4.37 16.16 -0.84
N TRP A 169 -4.66 15.89 0.43
CA TRP A 169 -3.63 15.63 1.42
C TRP A 169 -3.01 14.25 1.20
N VAL A 170 -1.69 14.16 1.04
CA VAL A 170 -1.00 12.91 0.69
C VAL A 170 -0.23 12.34 1.88
N ASP A 171 -0.47 11.07 2.17
CA ASP A 171 0.19 10.27 3.20
C ASP A 171 1.04 9.19 2.52
N PHE A 172 2.36 9.39 2.53
CA PHE A 172 3.32 8.40 2.06
C PHE A 172 3.55 7.36 3.18
N THR A 173 2.61 6.41 3.32
CA THR A 173 2.52 5.60 4.55
C THR A 173 3.58 4.51 4.68
N GLN A 174 4.04 3.91 3.57
CA GLN A 174 5.14 2.93 3.61
C GLN A 174 6.51 3.63 3.63
N GLY A 175 6.56 4.88 3.16
CA GLY A 175 7.72 5.74 3.20
C GLY A 175 8.41 5.95 1.86
N LEU A 176 9.38 6.87 1.88
CA LEU A 176 10.25 7.21 0.77
C LEU A 176 11.70 6.85 1.12
N ASP A 177 12.52 6.62 0.10
CA ASP A 177 13.91 6.23 0.30
C ASP A 177 14.83 7.45 0.42
N ALA A 178 15.24 7.77 1.65
CA ALA A 178 16.14 8.90 1.93
C ALA A 178 17.47 8.80 1.18
N ARG A 179 17.96 7.59 0.89
CA ARG A 179 19.29 7.37 0.26
C ARG A 179 19.36 7.90 -1.18
N ILE A 180 18.23 8.04 -1.86
CA ILE A 180 18.12 8.50 -3.25
C ILE A 180 17.37 9.83 -3.38
N LEU A 181 17.16 10.52 -2.26
CA LEU A 181 16.48 11.80 -2.27
C LEU A 181 17.34 12.86 -2.96
N THR A 182 16.75 13.59 -3.90
CA THR A 182 17.40 14.69 -4.63
C THR A 182 16.72 16.03 -4.32
N GLU A 183 17.36 17.14 -4.66
CA GLU A 183 16.74 18.47 -4.55
C GLU A 183 15.47 18.58 -5.39
N GLN A 184 15.47 18.00 -6.59
CA GLN A 184 14.30 17.99 -7.49
C GLN A 184 13.13 17.23 -6.88
N ASN A 185 13.40 16.08 -6.23
CA ASN A 185 12.38 15.31 -5.52
C ASN A 185 11.75 16.15 -4.41
N ILE A 186 12.57 16.79 -3.57
CA ILE A 186 12.07 17.61 -2.46
C ILE A 186 11.30 18.83 -2.94
N GLN A 187 11.79 19.50 -4.00
CA GLN A 187 11.07 20.61 -4.62
C GLN A 187 9.68 20.18 -5.08
N LYS A 188 9.56 19.02 -5.72
CA LYS A 188 8.25 18.49 -6.13
C LYS A 188 7.38 18.12 -4.92
N ILE A 189 7.93 17.42 -3.92
CA ILE A 189 7.23 17.07 -2.67
C ILE A 189 6.73 18.33 -1.94
N ASN A 190 7.46 19.44 -2.00
CA ASN A 190 7.04 20.71 -1.41
C ASN A 190 5.77 21.32 -2.05
N HIS A 191 5.41 20.89 -3.27
CA HIS A 191 4.16 21.28 -3.92
C HIS A 191 2.99 20.33 -3.58
N VAL A 192 3.28 19.13 -3.05
CA VAL A 192 2.25 18.21 -2.57
C VAL A 192 1.70 18.70 -1.23
N LYS A 193 0.38 18.62 -1.02
CA LYS A 193 -0.18 18.83 0.32
C LYS A 193 0.17 17.66 1.23
N LEU A 194 1.35 17.72 1.83
CA LEU A 194 1.91 16.59 2.58
C LEU A 194 1.20 16.39 3.93
N ALA A 195 0.48 15.29 4.10
CA ALA A 195 -0.05 14.90 5.41
C ALA A 195 1.03 14.24 6.26
N GLU A 196 1.61 13.17 5.73
CA GLU A 196 2.57 12.31 6.41
C GLU A 196 3.67 11.86 5.45
N ILE A 197 4.88 11.70 5.98
CA ILE A 197 6.04 11.19 5.26
C ILE A 197 6.88 10.32 6.19
N HIS A 198 7.22 9.15 5.69
CA HIS A 198 8.06 8.20 6.39
C HIS A 198 9.35 7.99 5.62
N PHE A 199 10.45 7.80 6.32
CA PHE A 199 11.70 7.28 5.79
C PHE A 199 12.07 6.02 6.57
N ALA A 200 12.98 5.21 6.03
CA ALA A 200 13.49 4.03 6.71
C ALA A 200 15.02 4.12 6.90
N TRP A 201 15.46 3.77 8.10
CA TRP A 201 16.86 3.63 8.49
C TRP A 201 17.04 2.29 9.20
N ASP A 202 16.96 1.22 8.41
CA ASP A 202 16.92 -0.14 8.97
C ASP A 202 18.30 -0.77 9.16
N TYR A 203 19.33 -0.25 8.47
CA TYR A 203 20.69 -0.78 8.52
C TYR A 203 21.71 0.30 8.92
N MET A 204 22.51 0.00 9.95
CA MET A 204 23.54 0.93 10.43
C MET A 204 24.66 1.16 9.42
N LYS A 205 24.99 0.17 8.58
CA LYS A 205 25.93 0.36 7.46
C LYS A 205 25.45 1.36 6.40
N GLU A 206 24.16 1.70 6.38
CA GLU A 206 23.58 2.68 5.44
C GLU A 206 23.44 4.09 6.04
N SER A 207 23.85 4.28 7.31
CA SER A 207 23.65 5.52 8.07
C SER A 207 24.11 6.76 7.33
N ASP A 208 25.31 6.75 6.74
CA ASP A 208 25.82 7.91 6.03
C ASP A 208 24.94 8.31 4.84
N ALA A 209 24.42 7.34 4.08
CA ALA A 209 23.56 7.60 2.94
C ALA A 209 22.18 8.12 3.38
N VAL A 210 21.61 7.50 4.42
CA VAL A 210 20.32 7.92 4.99
C VAL A 210 20.43 9.32 5.58
N LEU A 211 21.44 9.58 6.44
CA LEU A 211 21.64 10.87 7.08
C LEU A 211 21.92 11.98 6.06
N ARG A 212 22.65 11.71 4.96
CA ARG A 212 22.79 12.69 3.86
C ARG A 212 21.42 13.09 3.29
N GLY A 213 20.58 12.11 2.99
CA GLY A 213 19.22 12.34 2.49
C GLY A 213 18.32 13.09 3.47
N LEU A 214 18.33 12.66 4.75
CA LEU A 214 17.55 13.31 5.80
C LEU A 214 18.01 14.74 6.06
N HIS A 215 19.31 15.03 6.01
CA HIS A 215 19.82 16.40 6.11
C HIS A 215 19.41 17.25 4.91
N LEU A 216 19.41 16.68 3.70
CA LEU A 216 18.92 17.36 2.51
C LEU A 216 17.42 17.70 2.64
N TYR A 217 16.61 16.73 3.05
CA TYR A 217 15.20 16.92 3.36
C TYR A 217 14.99 18.01 4.41
N ALA A 218 15.71 17.94 5.53
CA ALA A 218 15.62 18.92 6.60
C ALA A 218 15.94 20.34 6.14
N LYS A 219 16.89 20.50 5.21
CA LYS A 219 17.31 21.79 4.66
C LYS A 219 16.27 22.38 3.72
N LEU A 220 15.64 21.56 2.87
CA LEU A 220 14.86 22.03 1.72
C LEU A 220 13.34 21.86 1.86
N ALA A 221 12.87 20.98 2.76
CA ALA A 221 11.44 20.70 2.90
C ALA A 221 10.69 21.83 3.61
N ASN A 222 9.57 22.24 3.03
CA ASN A 222 8.70 23.29 3.57
C ASN A 222 7.83 22.77 4.72
N ARG A 223 7.40 21.51 4.64
CA ARG A 223 6.59 20.84 5.65
C ARG A 223 7.29 19.58 6.11
N ARG A 224 7.46 19.43 7.43
CA ARG A 224 8.16 18.32 8.06
C ARG A 224 7.32 17.77 9.23
N PRO A 225 6.34 16.89 8.96
CA PRO A 225 5.55 16.26 10.01
C PRO A 225 6.47 15.57 11.03
N HIS A 226 6.14 15.63 12.33
CA HIS A 226 6.88 14.93 13.39
C HIS A 226 8.35 15.33 13.60
N GLY A 227 8.78 16.47 13.05
CA GLY A 227 10.09 17.07 13.35
C GLY A 227 10.99 17.20 12.13
N LYS A 228 12.26 17.59 12.36
CA LYS A 228 13.20 17.99 11.31
C LYS A 228 13.38 16.95 10.20
N PHE A 229 13.30 15.67 10.52
CA PHE A 229 13.56 14.56 9.59
C PHE A 229 12.31 13.84 9.10
N GLY A 230 11.10 14.29 9.46
CA GLY A 230 9.92 13.47 9.24
C GLY A 230 9.83 12.33 10.27
N THR A 231 9.01 11.33 9.96
CA THR A 231 9.02 10.06 10.68
C THR A 231 10.08 9.15 10.08
N VAL A 232 10.91 8.51 10.92
CA VAL A 232 11.94 7.57 10.48
C VAL A 232 11.72 6.23 11.19
N TYR A 233 11.46 5.18 10.42
CA TYR A 233 11.43 3.81 10.92
C TYR A 233 12.85 3.30 11.10
N CYS A 234 13.07 2.53 12.15
CA CYS A 234 14.34 1.88 12.45
C CYS A 234 14.06 0.48 13.01
N LEU A 235 14.81 -0.50 12.53
CA LEU A 235 14.83 -1.84 13.10
C LEU A 235 15.88 -1.89 14.21
N THR A 236 15.43 -2.16 15.43
CA THR A 236 16.32 -2.39 16.57
C THR A 236 16.67 -3.87 16.67
N ASN A 237 17.89 -4.19 17.08
CA ASN A 237 18.38 -5.57 17.27
C ASN A 237 18.42 -6.42 15.98
N TYR A 238 18.55 -5.79 14.81
CA TYR A 238 18.63 -6.48 13.53
C TYR A 238 19.87 -6.02 12.75
N ASP A 239 20.81 -6.93 12.50
CA ASP A 239 22.08 -6.61 11.82
C ASP A 239 22.84 -5.44 12.49
N THR A 240 22.75 -5.33 13.82
CA THR A 240 23.44 -4.32 14.65
C THR A 240 24.28 -4.97 15.74
N THR A 241 25.36 -4.28 16.15
CA THR A 241 26.12 -4.60 17.37
C THR A 241 25.39 -4.12 18.63
N MET A 242 25.86 -4.48 19.83
CA MET A 242 25.27 -3.97 21.09
C MET A 242 25.44 -2.46 21.31
N GLN A 243 26.41 -1.85 20.64
CA GLN A 243 26.64 -0.40 20.72
C GLN A 243 25.72 0.38 19.76
N GLU A 244 25.30 -0.28 18.68
CA GLU A 244 24.45 0.25 17.61
C GLU A 244 22.97 0.02 17.92
#